data_AF-A0A929TF56-F1
#
_entry.id   AF-A0A929TF56-F1
#
_cell.length_a   1.000
_cell.length_b   1.000
_cell.length_c   1.000
_cell.angle_alpha   90.00
_cell.angle_beta   90.00
_cell.angle_gamma   90.00
#
_symmetry.space_group_name_H-M   'P 1'
#
loop_
_entity.id
_entity.type
_entity.pdbx_description
1 polymer ?
#
loop_
_entity_poly.entity_id
_entity_poly.type
_entity_poly.pdbx_seq_one_letter_code
_entity_poly.pdbx_strand_id
1 'polypeptide(L)'
;MKSNRTFLKFIGKILLLFSLCLLLSPQCVRAESPTKVQATASLSDTDWPLAPDINAECAVLMEAGSGTILYDKNMHQRMYPASTTKILTCLLA
;
A
#
# COMPACT_ATOMS: atom_id res chain seq x y z
N MET A 1 -43.30 -9.37 4.81
CA MET A 1 -42.79 -8.85 3.51
C MET A 1 -42.57 -7.31 3.53
N LYS A 2 -41.81 -6.78 4.49
CA LYS A 2 -41.66 -5.32 4.74
C LYS A 2 -40.27 -4.76 4.33
N SER A 3 -39.53 -5.47 3.48
CA SER A 3 -38.12 -5.20 3.21
C SER A 3 -37.87 -4.26 2.02
N ASN A 4 -38.72 -4.28 0.99
CA ASN A 4 -38.41 -3.64 -0.31
C ASN A 4 -38.63 -2.12 -0.34
N ARG A 5 -39.49 -1.58 0.55
CA ARG A 5 -39.71 -0.13 0.65
C ARG A 5 -38.62 0.60 1.43
N THR A 6 -37.88 -0.11 2.28
CA THR A 6 -36.78 0.47 3.06
C THR A 6 -35.50 0.47 2.23
N PHE A 7 -35.23 -0.62 1.51
CA PHE A 7 -34.08 -0.77 0.62
C PHE A 7 -34.04 0.26 -0.53
N LEU A 8 -35.19 0.52 -1.15
CA LEU A 8 -35.29 1.52 -2.23
C LEU A 8 -35.04 2.95 -1.72
N LYS A 9 -35.38 3.23 -0.45
CA LYS A 9 -35.06 4.50 0.23
C LYS A 9 -33.57 4.60 0.59
N PHE A 10 -32.89 3.48 0.84
CA PHE A 10 -31.45 3.45 1.09
C PHE A 10 -30.65 3.76 -0.18
N ILE A 11 -30.99 3.14 -1.31
CA ILE A 11 -30.34 3.40 -2.60
C ILE A 11 -30.52 4.87 -3.01
N GLY A 12 -31.73 5.42 -2.85
CA GLY A 12 -32.00 6.83 -3.14
C GLY A 12 -31.15 7.79 -2.29
N LYS A 13 -30.96 7.50 -0.99
CA LYS A 13 -30.11 8.30 -0.11
C LYS A 13 -28.63 8.19 -0.47
N ILE A 14 -28.15 7.00 -0.88
CA ILE A 14 -26.77 6.78 -1.32
C ILE A 14 -26.50 7.55 -2.62
N LEU A 15 -27.44 7.51 -3.58
CA LEU A 15 -27.33 8.24 -4.85
C LEU A 15 -27.37 9.76 -4.64
N LEU A 16 -28.20 10.25 -3.72
CA LEU A 16 -28.31 11.66 -3.38
C LEU A 16 -27.05 12.15 -2.65
N LEU A 17 -26.49 11.36 -1.73
CA LEU A 17 -25.22 11.67 -1.06
C LEU A 17 -24.04 11.68 -2.03
N PHE A 18 -24.00 10.76 -3.00
CA PHE A 18 -22.94 10.72 -4.02
C PHE A 18 -22.99 11.94 -4.95
N SER A 19 -24.20 12.33 -5.39
CA SER A 19 -24.41 13.54 -6.19
C SER A 19 -24.06 14.83 -5.42
N LEU A 20 -24.43 14.91 -4.14
CA LEU A 20 -24.09 16.03 -3.27
C LEU A 20 -22.57 16.11 -2.98
N CYS A 21 -21.89 14.96 -2.92
CA CYS A 21 -20.44 14.88 -2.73
C CYS A 21 -19.66 15.38 -3.97
N LEU A 22 -20.20 15.17 -5.18
CA LEU A 22 -19.60 15.73 -6.41
C LEU A 22 -19.74 17.26 -6.49
N LEU A 23 -20.82 17.84 -5.95
CA LEU A 23 -21.12 19.27 -6.04
C LEU A 23 -20.40 20.14 -4.98
N LEU A 24 -19.87 19.55 -3.91
CA LEU A 24 -19.16 20.28 -2.84
C LEU A 24 -17.63 20.34 -3.00
N SER A 25 -17.09 19.80 -4.10
CA SER A 25 -15.68 20.03 -4.42
C SER A 25 -15.53 21.36 -5.18
N PRO A 26 -14.94 22.42 -4.59
CA PRO A 26 -14.44 23.51 -5.41
C PRO A 26 -13.39 22.90 -6.33
N GLN A 27 -13.59 23.01 -7.64
CA GLN A 27 -12.56 22.69 -8.62
C GLN A 27 -11.40 23.68 -8.48
N CYS A 28 -10.55 23.48 -7.49
CA CYS A 28 -9.13 23.75 -7.63
C CYS A 28 -8.49 22.44 -8.10
N VAL A 29 -8.67 22.12 -9.37
CA VAL A 29 -7.72 21.25 -10.08
C VAL A 29 -6.42 22.06 -10.18
N ARG A 30 -5.64 22.03 -9.10
CA ARG A 30 -4.20 22.07 -9.24
C ARG A 30 -3.84 20.66 -9.72
N ALA A 31 -3.39 20.55 -10.96
CA ALA A 31 -2.63 19.38 -11.37
C ALA A 31 -1.29 19.44 -10.61
N GLU A 32 -1.32 19.07 -9.33
CA GLU A 32 -0.15 18.49 -8.68
C GLU A 32 -0.26 17.00 -9.05
N SER A 33 0.36 16.64 -10.16
CA SER A 33 0.86 15.28 -10.31
C SER A 33 1.53 14.89 -8.98
N PRO A 34 1.46 13.62 -8.52
CA PRO A 34 2.41 13.14 -7.55
C PRO A 34 3.75 13.12 -8.26
N THR A 35 4.36 14.30 -8.37
CA THR A 35 5.78 14.41 -8.57
C THR A 35 6.32 13.84 -7.28
N LYS A 36 6.67 12.55 -7.35
CA LYS A 36 7.75 11.99 -6.56
C LYS A 36 8.98 12.85 -6.87
N VAL A 37 9.03 14.05 -6.31
CA VAL A 37 10.24 14.86 -6.22
C VAL A 37 11.05 14.19 -5.14
N GLN A 38 11.79 13.16 -5.52
CA GLN A 38 13.07 12.85 -4.91
C GLN A 38 13.81 11.88 -5.83
N ALA A 39 14.45 12.43 -6.85
CA ALA A 39 15.68 11.88 -7.38
C ALA A 39 16.42 13.04 -8.04
N THR A 40 16.90 13.97 -7.23
CA THR A 40 18.18 14.59 -7.54
C THR A 40 19.16 13.44 -7.66
N ALA A 41 19.53 13.12 -8.89
CA ALA A 41 20.66 12.26 -9.21
C ALA A 41 21.90 12.92 -8.61
N SER A 42 22.10 12.71 -7.31
CA SER A 42 23.38 12.90 -6.67
C SER A 42 24.17 11.66 -7.04
N LEU A 43 25.03 11.87 -8.03
CA LEU A 43 26.11 10.98 -8.42
C LEU A 43 26.84 10.55 -7.15
N SER A 44 26.58 9.32 -6.71
CA SER A 44 27.51 8.58 -5.88
C SER A 44 27.90 7.37 -6.72
N ASP A 45 29.20 7.22 -6.96
CA ASP A 45 29.83 6.16 -7.74
C ASP A 45 29.67 4.80 -7.02
N THR A 46 28.42 4.38 -6.88
CA THR A 46 28.02 3.06 -6.43
C THR A 46 27.04 2.58 -7.48
N ASP A 47 27.48 1.65 -8.33
CA ASP A 47 26.72 0.99 -9.39
C ASP A 47 25.62 0.06 -8.82
N TRP A 48 24.91 0.54 -7.80
CA TRP A 48 23.84 -0.19 -7.15
C TRP A 48 22.54 0.09 -7.89
N PRO A 49 21.77 -0.96 -8.27
CA PRO A 49 20.54 -0.77 -9.01
C PRO A 49 19.52 0.00 -8.18
N LEU A 50 18.66 0.75 -8.86
CA LEU A 50 17.49 1.35 -8.23
C LEU A 50 16.60 0.23 -7.66
N ALA A 51 16.07 0.46 -6.46
CA ALA A 51 15.15 -0.46 -5.81
C ALA A 51 13.94 -0.80 -6.72
N PRO A 52 13.54 -2.07 -6.80
CA PRO A 52 12.40 -2.48 -7.62
C PRO A 52 11.09 -1.94 -7.03
N ASP A 53 10.13 -1.65 -7.91
CA ASP A 53 8.75 -1.44 -7.48
C ASP A 53 8.05 -2.78 -7.34
N ILE A 54 7.45 -3.03 -6.18
CA ILE A 54 6.82 -4.31 -5.85
C ILE A 54 5.43 -4.08 -5.24
N ASN A 55 4.48 -4.92 -5.64
CA ASN A 55 3.12 -4.92 -5.10
C ASN A 55 3.03 -5.77 -3.83
N ALA A 56 3.72 -5.33 -2.77
CA ALA A 56 3.69 -5.94 -1.44
C ALA A 56 3.61 -4.87 -0.35
N GLU A 57 2.97 -5.15 0.77
CA GLU A 57 2.91 -4.25 1.94
C GLU A 57 4.27 -4.19 2.67
N CYS A 58 4.95 -5.33 2.78
CA CYS A 58 6.27 -5.46 3.38
C CYS A 58 7.14 -6.47 2.61
N ALA A 59 8.46 -6.25 2.54
CA ALA A 59 9.43 -7.16 1.93
C ALA A 59 10.85 -6.92 2.46
N VAL A 60 11.68 -7.96 2.47
CA VAL A 60 13.10 -7.89 2.82
C VAL A 60 13.90 -8.84 1.91
N LEU A 61 15.06 -8.40 1.44
CA LEU A 61 16.05 -9.23 0.77
C LEU A 61 17.35 -9.22 1.57
N MET A 62 17.83 -10.39 1.95
CA MET A 62 19.02 -10.57 2.77
C MET A 62 19.99 -11.51 2.06
N GLU A 63 21.27 -11.17 2.06
CA GLU A 63 22.35 -12.09 1.69
C GLU A 63 22.57 -13.10 2.83
N ALA A 64 22.50 -14.39 2.51
CA ALA A 64 22.36 -15.45 3.51
C ALA A 64 23.61 -15.67 4.39
N GLY A 65 24.81 -15.42 3.86
CA GLY A 65 26.07 -15.68 4.58
C GLY A 65 26.43 -14.57 5.58
N SER A 66 26.32 -13.32 5.17
CA SER A 66 26.67 -12.13 5.98
C SER A 66 25.49 -11.57 6.76
N GLY A 67 24.26 -11.88 6.36
CA GLY A 67 23.06 -11.25 6.90
C GLY A 67 22.84 -9.81 6.42
N THR A 68 23.60 -9.35 5.42
CA THR A 68 23.45 -8.00 4.87
C THR A 68 22.08 -7.84 4.21
N ILE A 69 21.36 -6.79 4.60
CA ILE A 69 20.11 -6.39 3.95
C ILE A 69 20.42 -5.66 2.65
N LEU A 70 19.98 -6.21 1.53
CA LEU A 70 20.15 -5.64 0.19
C LEU A 70 18.96 -4.77 -0.23
N TYR A 71 17.78 -5.05 0.33
CA TYR A 71 16.56 -4.30 0.08
C TYR A 71 15.60 -4.44 1.26
N ASP A 72 14.93 -3.34 1.58
CA ASP A 72 13.88 -3.26 2.58
C ASP A 72 12.67 -2.49 2.07
N LYS A 73 11.49 -3.01 2.41
CA LYS A 73 10.23 -2.30 2.40
C LYS A 73 9.50 -2.65 3.69
N ASN A 74 9.54 -1.77 4.69
CA ASN A 74 8.83 -1.93 5.96
C ASN A 74 9.17 -3.22 6.75
N MET A 75 10.40 -3.74 6.75
CA MET A 75 10.71 -5.04 7.38
C MET A 75 10.37 -5.16 8.87
N HIS A 76 10.34 -4.04 9.59
CA HIS A 76 10.05 -4.02 11.02
C HIS A 76 8.56 -3.88 11.34
N GLN A 77 7.71 -3.70 10.33
CA GLN A 77 6.26 -3.65 10.49
C GLN A 77 5.72 -5.01 10.91
N ARG A 78 4.88 -5.05 11.94
CA ARG A 78 4.21 -6.26 12.39
C ARG A 78 3.09 -6.63 11.41
N MET A 79 3.22 -7.80 10.80
CA MET A 79 2.26 -8.36 9.85
C MET A 79 1.75 -9.72 10.31
N TYR A 80 0.58 -10.14 9.83
CA TYR A 80 0.02 -11.46 10.14
C TYR A 80 0.83 -12.58 9.45
N PRO A 81 1.46 -13.52 10.19
CA PRO A 81 2.43 -14.47 9.62
C PRO A 81 1.82 -15.76 9.02
N ALA A 82 0.51 -15.81 8.72
CA ALA A 82 -0.21 -16.91 8.05
C ALA A 82 0.50 -18.30 8.11
N SER A 83 0.94 -18.85 6.98
CA SER A 83 1.69 -20.13 6.92
C SER A 83 3.20 -19.99 7.17
N THR A 84 3.78 -18.79 7.23
CA THR A 84 5.21 -18.63 7.55
C THR A 84 5.52 -18.98 9.01
N THR A 85 4.50 -19.00 9.87
CA THR A 85 4.54 -19.62 11.22
C THR A 85 5.11 -21.04 11.21
N LYS A 86 4.90 -21.81 10.14
CA LYS A 86 5.43 -23.18 10.02
C LYS A 86 6.96 -23.24 10.08
N ILE A 87 7.65 -22.18 9.64
CA ILE A 87 9.12 -22.11 9.72
C ILE A 87 9.55 -22.11 11.18
N LEU A 88 8.90 -21.31 12.04
CA LEU A 88 9.17 -21.32 13.49
C LEU A 88 8.88 -22.70 14.10
N THR A 89 7.76 -23.34 13.71
CA THR A 89 7.43 -24.69 14.20
C THR A 89 8.52 -25.70 13.86
N CYS A 90 9.05 -25.69 12.64
CA CYS A 90 10.14 -26.59 12.24
C CYS A 90 11.45 -26.33 13.00
N LEU A 91 11.71 -25.09 13.44
CA LEU A 91 12.92 -24.77 14.21
C LEU A 91 12.83 -25.22 15.67
N LEU A 92 11.62 -25.37 16.22
CA LEU A 92 11.39 -25.72 17.63
C LEU A 92 11.12 -27.21 17.87
N ALA A 93 10.75 -27.95 16.82
CA ALA A 93 10.42 -29.38 16.89
C ALA A 93 11.69 -30.26 16.88
#